data_AF-A0A0N4WRT0-F1
#
_entry.id   AF-A0A0N4WRT0-F1
#
_cell.length_a   1.000
_cell.length_b   1.000
_cell.length_c   1.000
_cell.angle_alpha   90.00
_cell.angle_beta   90.00
_cell.angle_gamma   90.00
#
_symmetry.space_group_name_H-M   'P 1'
#
loop_
_entity.id
_entity.type
_entity.pdbx_description
1 polymer ?
#
loop_
_entity_poly.entity_id
_entity_poly.type
_entity_poly.pdbx_seq_one_letter_code
_entity_poly.pdbx_strand_id
1 'polypeptide(L)'
;MIVLFAILATALADVHQMQLTQIGNYDSGQYVADVSIGTPEQDFKWPADAEGVVGKDTVRLGANGPKKFVIPGTVFGQAAKFRSTFSDNDVDGVLGLGFPTNAAGGITPPVNRAIDLHLLDEPVFTVYMKAANGKEGGDGGLVTYGAVDTTHCGQILAYEPLTSKTHWQFAITSVTSGKYHSTAKWSARSDTTNSFIEMPAPEAAAIADAHGAKWDNDLGHYVIDCKAKASMELTIGQRKYTIEAKNFVLSAPDGRCVLALKPLATMTFGYVMSLGVPFHRQFCTYPPLDAEGLLGNDTVRLGAPGSKQLIVPGTVFGRATKFSAPFIDNEIDGVLGLAFPVIAPSRITPPMSRAVQLNLVDDPLFTVYLKSSNDKTDTNGGVITYGAIDTEHCGPVTAYEPLTTPTHWQFKLVAVTSGNFHMNVNCRARSDTSSSFIGAPAAEADAIVREHKATWNEDLQHYVIDCDAKPTMMLKIGKQNYTIHSENLVLQLPDGGCALALKALSGQKFSPIWTLGIPFHRQYCTVHDFAQERIGFAKPKN
;
A
#
# COMPACT_ATOMS: atom_id res chain seq x y z
N MET A 1 23.83 1.58 25.73
CA MET A 1 22.37 1.54 25.53
C MET A 1 22.13 1.78 24.06
N ILE A 2 21.55 0.82 23.34
CA ILE A 2 21.37 0.87 21.88
C ILE A 2 19.86 0.93 21.64
N VAL A 3 19.40 1.94 20.91
CA VAL A 3 17.98 2.30 20.78
C VAL A 3 17.52 1.94 19.37
N LEU A 4 16.33 1.35 19.20
CA LEU A 4 15.91 0.68 17.95
C LEU A 4 14.71 1.36 17.26
N PHE A 5 14.86 1.81 16.00
CA PHE A 5 13.78 2.52 15.30
C PHE A 5 13.57 2.14 13.83
N ALA A 6 12.45 1.44 13.58
CA ALA A 6 11.76 1.43 12.30
C ALA A 6 10.37 2.11 12.48
N ILE A 7 10.35 3.44 12.35
CA ILE A 7 9.14 4.29 12.46
C ILE A 7 8.12 3.90 11.37
N LEU A 8 6.82 3.64 11.64
CA LEU A 8 6.11 3.58 12.93
C LEU A 8 5.11 2.40 12.94
N ALA A 9 5.11 1.59 14.00
CA ALA A 9 3.94 0.99 14.67
C ALA A 9 4.39 0.34 16.00
N THR A 10 3.84 0.73 17.15
CA THR A 10 4.22 0.23 18.48
C THR A 10 3.59 -1.12 18.82
N ALA A 11 4.40 -2.06 19.34
CA ALA A 11 3.97 -3.38 19.84
C ALA A 11 5.05 -3.96 20.77
N LEU A 12 4.67 -4.73 21.80
CA LEU A 12 5.54 -5.35 22.82
C LEU A 12 5.02 -6.79 23.17
N ALA A 13 5.87 -7.68 23.70
CA ALA A 13 5.82 -9.18 23.71
C ALA A 13 5.51 -9.80 25.12
N ASP A 14 5.82 -11.03 25.58
CA ASP A 14 6.73 -12.14 25.14
C ASP A 14 6.14 -13.59 25.31
N VAL A 15 6.92 -14.71 25.22
CA VAL A 15 6.45 -16.05 24.71
C VAL A 15 6.91 -17.32 25.50
N HIS A 16 6.25 -18.50 25.28
CA HIS A 16 6.69 -19.93 25.39
C HIS A 16 5.92 -20.88 26.38
N GLN A 17 5.78 -22.22 26.18
CA GLN A 17 6.47 -23.23 25.32
C GLN A 17 5.65 -23.93 24.21
N MET A 18 6.14 -24.03 22.97
CA MET A 18 6.73 -22.88 22.25
C MET A 18 5.67 -21.80 22.04
N GLN A 19 4.39 -22.18 22.19
CA GLN A 19 3.26 -21.44 22.74
C GLN A 19 3.47 -19.94 22.78
N LEU A 20 2.89 -19.28 21.78
CA LEU A 20 2.08 -18.08 21.92
C LEU A 20 2.73 -16.94 22.72
N THR A 21 3.17 -15.90 22.01
CA THR A 21 3.44 -14.61 22.64
C THR A 21 2.20 -14.23 23.43
N GLN A 22 2.30 -14.26 24.74
CA GLN A 22 1.26 -13.87 25.66
C GLN A 22 1.58 -12.42 26.02
N ILE A 23 1.22 -11.48 25.12
CA ILE A 23 1.65 -10.08 25.20
C ILE A 23 1.40 -9.54 26.62
N GLY A 24 2.47 -9.21 27.34
CA GLY A 24 2.42 -8.75 28.71
C GLY A 24 1.96 -7.30 28.75
N ASN A 25 0.65 -7.14 28.85
CA ASN A 25 -0.11 -5.90 28.79
C ASN A 25 -0.14 -5.23 27.40
N TYR A 26 -1.33 -4.86 26.90
CA TYR A 26 -1.44 -3.78 25.92
C TYR A 26 -1.33 -2.45 26.67
N ASP A 27 -0.17 -2.26 27.29
CA ASP A 27 0.33 -0.97 27.74
C ASP A 27 1.86 -1.02 27.78
N SER A 28 2.43 -0.59 26.65
CA SER A 28 3.74 0.04 26.49
C SER A 28 5.04 -0.55 27.12
N GLY A 29 5.11 -1.77 27.67
CA GLY A 29 6.29 -2.20 28.46
C GLY A 29 6.93 -3.61 28.37
N GLN A 30 6.97 -4.33 27.24
CA GLN A 30 7.73 -5.61 27.12
C GLN A 30 8.51 -5.87 25.80
N TYR A 31 9.83 -5.68 25.81
CA TYR A 31 10.87 -6.24 24.92
C TYR A 31 10.45 -7.16 23.73
N VAL A 32 10.45 -6.67 22.47
CA VAL A 32 10.08 -7.49 21.26
C VAL A 32 11.22 -8.29 20.62
N ALA A 33 12.46 -7.82 20.76
CA ALA A 33 13.53 -8.14 19.80
C ALA A 33 14.94 -8.04 20.35
N ASP A 34 15.90 -8.66 19.64
CA ASP A 34 17.29 -8.83 20.10
C ASP A 34 18.29 -8.72 18.93
N VAL A 35 19.22 -7.75 19.01
CA VAL A 35 19.90 -7.10 17.86
C VAL A 35 21.39 -6.87 18.21
N SER A 36 22.31 -7.08 17.26
CA SER A 36 23.75 -7.36 17.48
C SER A 36 24.72 -6.83 16.37
N ILE A 37 25.02 -5.52 16.40
CA ILE A 37 25.43 -4.65 15.27
C ILE A 37 26.58 -5.12 14.35
N GLY A 38 26.43 -4.85 13.03
CA GLY A 38 27.52 -4.81 12.04
C GLY A 38 27.51 -3.54 11.15
N THR A 39 28.58 -2.75 11.22
CA THR A 39 28.81 -1.46 10.52
C THR A 39 28.76 -1.53 8.98
N PRO A 40 28.62 -0.40 8.23
CA PRO A 40 28.80 1.01 8.60
C PRO A 40 27.51 1.83 8.82
N GLU A 41 27.69 3.02 9.40
CA GLU A 41 26.66 3.95 9.88
C GLU A 41 26.40 5.11 8.89
N GLN A 42 25.20 5.70 8.93
CA GLN A 42 24.84 6.93 8.21
C GLN A 42 23.83 7.77 9.00
N ASP A 43 24.00 9.09 9.08
CA ASP A 43 23.06 9.97 9.81
C ASP A 43 21.64 9.99 9.21
N PHE A 44 20.61 10.07 10.06
CA PHE A 44 19.24 10.42 9.68
C PHE A 44 18.66 11.54 10.53
N LYS A 45 17.73 12.28 9.94
CA LYS A 45 16.89 13.27 10.62
C LYS A 45 15.47 13.19 10.08
N TRP A 46 14.53 12.76 10.90
CA TRP A 46 13.11 12.70 10.53
C TRP A 46 12.36 13.87 11.19
N PRO A 47 11.52 14.62 10.44
CA PRO A 47 10.78 15.73 11.02
C PRO A 47 9.89 15.29 12.19
N ALA A 48 9.77 16.18 13.19
CA ALA A 48 8.92 16.07 14.39
C ALA A 48 9.27 14.99 15.44
N ASP A 49 9.65 13.77 15.05
CA ASP A 49 9.61 12.63 16.00
C ASP A 49 10.97 12.01 16.41
N ALA A 50 12.02 12.01 15.55
CA ALA A 50 13.30 11.35 15.86
C ALA A 50 14.54 11.87 15.10
N GLU A 51 15.71 11.83 15.75
CA GLU A 51 17.04 12.07 15.15
C GLU A 51 18.02 10.94 15.54
N GLY A 52 18.95 10.53 14.66
CA GLY A 52 19.88 9.44 14.96
C GLY A 52 20.72 8.93 13.78
N VAL A 53 21.17 7.67 13.85
CA VAL A 53 22.00 7.02 12.82
C VAL A 53 21.39 5.70 12.32
N VAL A 54 21.47 5.43 11.01
CA VAL A 54 21.03 4.18 10.40
C VAL A 54 22.09 3.10 10.62
N GLY A 55 21.67 1.96 11.16
CA GLY A 55 22.47 0.74 11.29
C GLY A 55 21.97 -0.38 10.38
N LYS A 56 22.76 -1.45 10.25
CA LYS A 56 22.40 -2.67 9.53
C LYS A 56 22.75 -3.89 10.38
N ASP A 57 21.80 -4.81 10.54
CA ASP A 57 21.94 -5.90 11.51
C ASP A 57 20.92 -7.03 11.35
N THR A 58 21.08 -8.08 12.13
CA THR A 58 20.10 -9.15 12.33
C THR A 58 19.05 -8.72 13.34
N VAL A 59 17.84 -8.42 12.86
CA VAL A 59 16.66 -8.31 13.73
C VAL A 59 16.20 -9.72 14.09
N ARG A 60 15.90 -9.96 15.38
CA ARG A 60 15.36 -11.24 15.86
C ARG A 60 14.04 -10.95 16.56
N LEU A 61 12.92 -11.49 16.06
CA LEU A 61 11.59 -11.27 16.63
C LEU A 61 11.15 -12.47 17.47
N GLY A 62 10.43 -12.21 18.57
CA GLY A 62 9.96 -13.24 19.50
C GLY A 62 10.98 -13.62 20.58
N ALA A 63 10.51 -14.45 21.51
CA ALA A 63 11.04 -14.58 22.86
C ALA A 63 12.50 -14.90 23.05
N ASN A 64 12.91 -14.60 24.27
CA ASN A 64 14.06 -15.18 24.96
C ASN A 64 13.95 -16.72 25.08
N GLY A 65 14.16 -17.39 23.96
CA GLY A 65 14.25 -18.83 23.78
C GLY A 65 15.09 -19.18 22.55
N PRO A 66 15.35 -20.48 22.29
CA PRO A 66 16.26 -20.93 21.23
C PRO A 66 15.71 -20.80 19.81
N LYS A 67 14.46 -20.32 19.63
CA LYS A 67 13.80 -20.13 18.34
C LYS A 67 13.25 -18.69 18.20
N LYS A 68 14.15 -17.72 18.08
CA LYS A 68 13.78 -16.38 17.59
C LYS A 68 13.60 -16.40 16.07
N PHE A 69 12.73 -15.56 15.54
CA PHE A 69 12.57 -15.37 14.10
C PHE A 69 13.66 -14.43 13.57
N VAL A 70 14.64 -14.96 12.83
CA VAL A 70 15.92 -14.28 12.52
C VAL A 70 15.90 -13.65 11.13
N ILE A 71 15.99 -12.32 11.06
CA ILE A 71 15.94 -11.50 9.83
C ILE A 71 17.30 -10.80 9.62
N PRO A 72 18.28 -11.44 8.95
CA PRO A 72 19.66 -10.95 8.86
C PRO A 72 19.84 -9.74 7.93
N GLY A 73 20.74 -8.82 8.29
CA GLY A 73 21.14 -7.68 7.46
C GLY A 73 20.04 -6.63 7.20
N THR A 74 19.05 -6.58 8.08
CA THR A 74 17.97 -5.58 8.17
C THR A 74 18.53 -4.20 8.47
N VAL A 75 18.00 -3.18 7.80
CA VAL A 75 18.40 -1.78 7.98
C VAL A 75 17.35 -1.09 8.85
N PHE A 76 17.77 -0.28 9.81
CA PHE A 76 16.88 0.46 10.72
C PHE A 76 17.61 1.69 11.29
N GLY A 77 16.86 2.69 11.72
CA GLY A 77 17.40 3.81 12.48
C GLY A 77 17.71 3.41 13.92
N GLN A 78 18.71 4.06 14.51
CA GLN A 78 19.00 4.07 15.94
C GLN A 78 18.86 5.51 16.42
N ALA A 79 17.86 5.82 17.24
CA ALA A 79 17.62 7.20 17.65
C ALA A 79 18.60 7.66 18.74
N ALA A 80 19.27 8.78 18.48
CA ALA A 80 20.03 9.53 19.48
C ALA A 80 19.15 10.54 20.24
N LYS A 81 18.00 10.92 19.66
CA LYS A 81 16.96 11.72 20.30
C LYS A 81 15.58 11.27 19.85
N PHE A 82 14.62 11.37 20.76
CA PHE A 82 13.21 11.09 20.49
C PHE A 82 12.31 12.18 21.06
N ARG A 83 11.07 12.23 20.58
CA ARG A 83 10.03 13.13 21.09
C ARG A 83 9.61 12.75 22.52
N SER A 84 9.43 13.76 23.38
CA SER A 84 9.14 13.58 24.82
C SER A 84 7.83 12.83 25.13
N THR A 85 6.95 12.63 24.15
CA THR A 85 5.74 11.79 24.31
C THR A 85 6.07 10.29 24.52
N PHE A 86 7.35 9.91 24.47
CA PHE A 86 7.84 8.54 24.71
C PHE A 86 8.94 8.46 25.78
N SER A 87 9.37 9.58 26.40
CA SER A 87 10.37 9.54 27.49
C SER A 87 9.82 8.95 28.80
N ASP A 88 8.50 8.79 28.86
CA ASP A 88 7.73 8.52 30.07
C ASP A 88 7.07 7.12 30.03
N ASN A 89 7.39 6.31 29.00
CA ASN A 89 6.86 4.95 28.77
C ASN A 89 8.01 3.94 28.59
N ASP A 90 7.80 2.67 28.93
CA ASP A 90 8.81 1.58 28.84
C ASP A 90 9.03 1.03 27.40
N VAL A 91 9.10 1.93 26.40
CA VAL A 91 9.19 1.61 24.96
C VAL A 91 10.60 1.83 24.43
N ASP A 92 11.41 0.76 24.36
CA ASP A 92 12.77 0.77 23.79
C ASP A 92 12.85 1.16 22.30
N GLY A 93 11.74 1.02 21.56
CA GLY A 93 11.76 1.11 20.10
C GLY A 93 10.45 0.77 19.41
N VAL A 94 10.47 0.80 18.07
CA VAL A 94 9.26 0.67 17.23
C VAL A 94 9.51 -0.22 16.01
N LEU A 95 8.54 -1.10 15.70
CA LEU A 95 8.60 -2.12 14.65
C LEU A 95 7.54 -1.86 13.56
N GLY A 96 7.93 -1.23 12.46
CA GLY A 96 7.04 -0.98 11.32
C GLY A 96 6.49 -2.26 10.67
N LEU A 97 5.17 -2.45 10.77
CA LEU A 97 4.38 -3.45 10.03
C LEU A 97 3.63 -2.86 8.81
N GLY A 98 4.01 -1.66 8.39
CA GLY A 98 3.47 -0.95 7.22
C GLY A 98 4.23 -1.26 5.92
N PHE A 99 3.78 -0.67 4.82
CA PHE A 99 4.40 -0.87 3.50
C PHE A 99 5.76 -0.16 3.36
N PRO A 100 6.72 -0.69 2.58
CA PRO A 100 8.00 -0.01 2.29
C PRO A 100 7.83 1.36 1.61
N THR A 101 6.71 1.56 0.91
CA THR A 101 6.32 2.83 0.28
C THR A 101 5.96 3.94 1.28
N ASN A 102 5.73 3.60 2.55
CA ASN A 102 5.51 4.53 3.66
C ASN A 102 6.72 4.63 4.61
N ALA A 103 7.77 3.83 4.38
CA ALA A 103 8.94 3.78 5.25
C ALA A 103 9.89 4.95 4.98
N ALA A 104 10.24 5.68 6.04
CA ALA A 104 11.09 6.86 5.94
C ALA A 104 12.51 6.50 5.45
N GLY A 105 13.07 7.32 4.57
CA GLY A 105 14.37 7.04 3.92
C GLY A 105 14.36 5.90 2.89
N GLY A 106 13.21 5.24 2.64
CA GLY A 106 13.13 4.09 1.73
C GLY A 106 13.69 2.79 2.34
N ILE A 107 13.83 2.73 3.66
CA ILE A 107 14.31 1.55 4.41
C ILE A 107 13.24 0.46 4.35
N THR A 108 13.58 -0.75 3.87
CA THR A 108 12.65 -1.90 3.88
C THR A 108 12.32 -2.32 5.32
N PRO A 109 11.04 -2.32 5.76
CA PRO A 109 10.67 -2.76 7.10
C PRO A 109 11.00 -4.25 7.35
N PRO A 110 11.23 -4.68 8.61
CA PRO A 110 11.76 -6.02 8.88
C PRO A 110 10.91 -7.16 8.33
N VAL A 111 9.57 -7.08 8.39
CA VAL A 111 8.68 -8.13 7.86
C VAL A 111 8.70 -8.17 6.32
N ASN A 112 8.73 -7.02 5.64
CA ASN A 112 8.94 -7.00 4.19
C ASN A 112 10.32 -7.56 3.82
N ARG A 113 11.34 -7.29 4.64
CA ARG A 113 12.66 -7.91 4.46
C ARG A 113 12.65 -9.42 4.70
N ALA A 114 11.77 -9.94 5.56
CA ALA A 114 11.61 -11.36 5.76
C ALA A 114 10.94 -12.05 4.56
N ILE A 115 9.88 -11.44 3.99
CA ILE A 115 9.28 -11.86 2.71
C ILE A 115 10.37 -11.87 1.62
N ASP A 116 11.11 -10.76 1.51
CA ASP A 116 12.21 -10.57 0.57
C ASP A 116 13.31 -11.65 0.66
N LEU A 117 13.53 -12.22 1.85
CA LEU A 117 14.53 -13.25 2.14
C LEU A 117 13.93 -14.68 2.15
N HIS A 118 12.64 -14.84 1.82
CA HIS A 118 11.90 -16.11 1.87
C HIS A 118 11.92 -16.77 3.27
N LEU A 119 11.88 -15.98 4.34
CA LEU A 119 11.96 -16.46 5.72
C LEU A 119 10.59 -16.80 6.33
N LEU A 120 9.51 -16.48 5.63
CA LEU A 120 8.14 -16.77 6.03
C LEU A 120 7.56 -17.86 5.13
N ASP A 121 6.77 -18.77 5.70
CA ASP A 121 6.07 -19.83 4.95
C ASP A 121 5.02 -19.21 4.00
N GLU A 122 4.24 -18.24 4.49
CA GLU A 122 3.34 -17.39 3.71
C GLU A 122 3.68 -15.88 3.90
N PRO A 123 3.49 -15.00 2.90
CA PRO A 123 3.84 -13.58 3.01
C PRO A 123 2.83 -12.74 3.81
N VAL A 124 2.29 -13.30 4.90
CA VAL A 124 1.24 -12.71 5.76
C VAL A 124 1.68 -12.56 7.21
N PHE A 125 0.92 -11.80 7.98
CA PHE A 125 0.94 -11.84 9.44
C PHE A 125 -0.49 -11.72 9.98
N THR A 126 -0.77 -12.35 11.11
CA THR A 126 -2.07 -12.22 11.80
C THR A 126 -1.89 -11.46 13.10
N VAL A 127 -2.78 -10.50 13.38
CA VAL A 127 -2.87 -9.85 14.69
C VAL A 127 -4.11 -10.33 15.42
N TYR A 128 -3.89 -10.95 16.57
CA TYR A 128 -4.89 -11.28 17.58
C TYR A 128 -4.72 -10.34 18.78
N MET A 129 -5.79 -9.74 19.28
CA MET A 129 -5.77 -8.94 20.51
C MET A 129 -6.73 -9.49 21.56
N LYS A 130 -6.31 -9.42 22.82
CA LYS A 130 -7.03 -9.92 23.98
C LYS A 130 -7.31 -8.80 24.98
N ALA A 131 -8.38 -8.96 25.76
CA ALA A 131 -8.76 -8.05 26.82
C ALA A 131 -8.00 -8.39 28.12
N ALA A 132 -6.96 -7.63 28.43
CA ALA A 132 -6.16 -7.77 29.66
C ALA A 132 -6.91 -7.33 30.95
N ASN A 133 -8.15 -6.83 30.84
CA ASN A 133 -9.02 -6.42 31.95
C ASN A 133 -8.36 -5.46 32.98
N GLY A 134 -7.45 -4.60 32.53
CA GLY A 134 -6.74 -3.63 33.38
C GLY A 134 -5.74 -4.25 34.36
N LYS A 135 -5.26 -5.48 34.11
CA LYS A 135 -4.20 -6.10 34.89
C LYS A 135 -2.84 -5.95 34.21
N GLU A 136 -1.98 -5.19 34.88
CA GLU A 136 -0.56 -5.06 34.59
C GLU A 136 0.11 -6.44 34.47
N GLY A 137 0.93 -6.64 33.43
CA GLY A 137 1.57 -7.93 33.11
C GLY A 137 0.63 -9.03 32.59
N GLY A 138 -0.60 -8.72 32.19
CA GLY A 138 -1.59 -9.69 31.69
C GLY A 138 -1.72 -9.76 30.15
N ASP A 139 -2.08 -10.94 29.66
CA ASP A 139 -2.25 -11.29 28.23
C ASP A 139 -3.09 -10.30 27.39
N GLY A 140 -2.44 -9.62 26.45
CA GLY A 140 -2.99 -8.66 25.50
C GLY A 140 -3.13 -9.17 24.05
N GLY A 141 -2.74 -10.39 23.72
CA GLY A 141 -2.82 -10.94 22.34
C GLY A 141 -1.50 -11.49 21.79
N LEU A 142 -1.43 -11.65 20.46
CA LEU A 142 -0.35 -12.30 19.70
C LEU A 142 -0.23 -11.71 18.28
N VAL A 143 1.00 -11.58 17.78
CA VAL A 143 1.28 -11.38 16.34
C VAL A 143 1.96 -12.63 15.78
N THR A 144 1.28 -13.31 14.86
CA THR A 144 1.77 -14.51 14.18
C THR A 144 2.32 -14.12 12.81
N TYR A 145 3.63 -14.25 12.60
CA TYR A 145 4.29 -13.99 11.31
C TYR A 145 4.37 -15.26 10.49
N GLY A 146 4.09 -15.17 9.19
CA GLY A 146 4.31 -16.25 8.23
C GLY A 146 3.16 -17.23 8.05
N ALA A 147 2.05 -17.04 8.77
CA ALA A 147 0.85 -17.89 8.68
C ALA A 147 -0.41 -17.16 9.17
N VAL A 148 -1.57 -17.72 8.83
CA VAL A 148 -2.86 -17.40 9.45
C VAL A 148 -2.96 -18.06 10.83
N ASP A 149 -3.25 -17.30 11.89
CA ASP A 149 -3.40 -17.83 13.25
C ASP A 149 -4.72 -18.59 13.45
N THR A 150 -4.73 -19.86 13.06
CA THR A 150 -5.87 -20.77 13.24
C THR A 150 -6.05 -21.27 14.68
N THR A 151 -5.26 -20.79 15.65
CA THR A 151 -5.38 -21.16 17.07
C THR A 151 -6.19 -20.13 17.87
N HIS A 152 -6.01 -18.83 17.58
CA HIS A 152 -6.71 -17.73 18.26
C HIS A 152 -7.83 -17.11 17.44
N CYS A 153 -7.75 -17.23 16.12
CA CYS A 153 -8.71 -16.65 15.21
C CYS A 153 -9.65 -17.73 14.65
N GLY A 154 -10.92 -17.36 14.48
CA GLY A 154 -11.87 -18.17 13.71
C GLY A 154 -11.56 -18.15 12.21
N GLN A 155 -12.46 -18.72 11.41
CA GLN A 155 -12.32 -18.69 9.95
C GLN A 155 -12.29 -17.26 9.41
N ILE A 156 -11.47 -17.07 8.37
CA ILE A 156 -11.35 -15.85 7.56
C ILE A 156 -12.75 -15.40 7.12
N LEU A 157 -13.16 -14.19 7.55
CA LEU A 157 -14.49 -13.67 7.30
C LEU A 157 -14.62 -13.11 5.87
N ALA A 158 -13.73 -12.21 5.49
CA ALA A 158 -13.61 -11.66 4.14
C ALA A 158 -12.20 -11.09 3.89
N TYR A 159 -11.79 -11.05 2.63
CA TYR A 159 -10.63 -10.30 2.16
C TYR A 159 -11.12 -9.01 1.52
N GLU A 160 -10.74 -7.85 2.10
CA GLU A 160 -11.19 -6.54 1.64
C GLU A 160 -10.07 -5.82 0.86
N PRO A 161 -10.33 -5.28 -0.35
CA PRO A 161 -9.30 -4.68 -1.20
C PRO A 161 -8.80 -3.35 -0.64
N LEU A 162 -7.49 -3.10 -0.76
CA LEU A 162 -6.90 -1.86 -0.26
C LEU A 162 -7.17 -0.67 -1.19
N THR A 163 -7.61 0.43 -0.60
CA THR A 163 -7.74 1.75 -1.25
C THR A 163 -6.42 2.54 -1.23
N SER A 164 -5.34 1.99 -0.66
CA SER A 164 -4.03 2.62 -0.56
C SER A 164 -2.87 1.65 -0.83
N LYS A 165 -1.86 2.10 -1.59
CA LYS A 165 -0.57 1.41 -1.77
C LYS A 165 0.48 1.80 -0.71
N THR A 166 0.09 2.51 0.36
CA THR A 166 0.98 2.95 1.45
C THR A 166 0.49 2.56 2.86
N HIS A 167 -0.77 2.13 3.02
CA HIS A 167 -1.37 1.85 4.32
C HIS A 167 -2.35 0.67 4.23
N TRP A 168 -2.62 0.00 5.36
CA TRP A 168 -3.68 -1.00 5.51
C TRP A 168 -5.07 -0.33 5.53
N GLN A 169 -5.43 0.32 4.43
CA GLN A 169 -6.60 1.16 4.27
C GLN A 169 -7.55 0.57 3.22
N PHE A 170 -8.84 0.49 3.55
CA PHE A 170 -9.92 -0.07 2.73
C PHE A 170 -11.16 0.86 2.78
N ALA A 171 -12.27 0.44 2.16
CA ALA A 171 -13.52 1.21 2.11
C ALA A 171 -14.59 0.65 3.08
N ILE A 172 -15.40 1.53 3.66
CA ILE A 172 -16.57 1.20 4.50
C ILE A 172 -17.79 1.90 3.91
N THR A 173 -18.91 1.18 3.81
CA THR A 173 -20.12 1.61 3.08
C THR A 173 -21.24 2.10 4.00
N SER A 174 -21.23 1.73 5.27
CA SER A 174 -22.07 2.39 6.29
C SER A 174 -21.54 2.21 7.72
N VAL A 175 -21.96 3.12 8.59
CA VAL A 175 -21.69 3.11 10.04
C VAL A 175 -23.03 3.29 10.77
N THR A 176 -23.34 2.39 11.71
CA THR A 176 -24.59 2.43 12.49
C THR A 176 -24.28 2.24 13.97
N SER A 177 -24.85 3.07 14.85
CA SER A 177 -24.59 3.00 16.28
C SER A 177 -25.73 3.63 17.10
N GLY A 178 -26.50 2.81 17.82
CA GLY A 178 -27.70 3.27 18.51
C GLY A 178 -28.73 3.86 17.54
N LYS A 179 -28.98 5.17 17.63
CA LYS A 179 -29.81 5.94 16.69
C LYS A 179 -29.02 6.58 15.52
N TYR A 180 -27.70 6.62 15.59
CA TYR A 180 -26.87 7.14 14.49
C TYR A 180 -26.82 6.12 13.35
N HIS A 181 -26.98 6.60 12.13
CA HIS A 181 -26.83 5.82 10.91
C HIS A 181 -26.29 6.72 9.79
N SER A 182 -25.28 6.23 9.07
CA SER A 182 -24.68 6.92 7.92
C SER A 182 -24.34 5.91 6.83
N THR A 183 -24.70 6.24 5.58
CA THR A 183 -24.39 5.48 4.36
C THR A 183 -23.30 6.14 3.51
N ALA A 184 -22.60 7.13 4.06
CA ALA A 184 -21.47 7.76 3.38
C ALA A 184 -20.31 6.76 3.25
N LYS A 185 -19.73 6.64 2.05
CA LYS A 185 -18.53 5.83 1.81
C LYS A 185 -17.34 6.47 2.54
N TRP A 186 -16.74 5.75 3.49
CA TRP A 186 -15.57 6.21 4.25
C TRP A 186 -14.33 5.43 3.85
N SER A 187 -13.17 6.08 3.84
CA SER A 187 -11.90 5.36 3.94
C SER A 187 -11.68 4.96 5.40
N ALA A 188 -11.27 3.73 5.64
CA ALA A 188 -10.92 3.25 6.97
C ALA A 188 -9.56 2.55 6.95
N ARG A 189 -8.83 2.60 8.05
CA ARG A 189 -7.51 2.00 8.24
C ARG A 189 -7.56 0.98 9.38
N SER A 190 -7.00 -0.21 9.15
CA SER A 190 -6.60 -1.13 10.21
C SER A 190 -5.40 -0.56 10.95
N ASP A 191 -5.58 -0.14 12.20
CA ASP A 191 -4.53 0.54 12.97
C ASP A 191 -4.41 -0.05 14.38
N THR A 192 -3.42 -0.92 14.56
CA THR A 192 -3.21 -1.68 15.79
C THR A 192 -2.53 -0.87 16.90
N THR A 193 -2.18 0.41 16.67
CA THR A 193 -1.53 1.26 17.69
C THR A 193 -2.50 2.26 18.33
N ASN A 194 -3.61 2.57 17.66
CA ASN A 194 -4.64 3.44 18.18
C ASN A 194 -5.50 2.73 19.24
N SER A 195 -5.40 3.13 20.50
CA SER A 195 -6.22 2.57 21.61
C SER A 195 -7.73 2.85 21.50
N PHE A 196 -8.13 3.77 20.62
CA PHE A 196 -9.51 4.22 20.37
C PHE A 196 -9.80 4.18 18.86
N ILE A 197 -11.07 4.15 18.48
CA ILE A 197 -11.48 4.39 17.09
C ILE A 197 -11.44 5.89 16.84
N GLU A 198 -10.59 6.32 15.90
CA GLU A 198 -10.49 7.73 15.52
C GLU A 198 -11.35 8.03 14.31
N MET A 199 -12.27 9.00 14.44
CA MET A 199 -13.22 9.37 13.39
C MET A 199 -13.49 10.89 13.44
N PRO A 200 -14.06 11.51 12.39
CA PRO A 200 -14.36 12.94 12.42
C PRO A 200 -15.29 13.33 13.58
N ALA A 201 -15.06 14.54 14.11
CA ALA A 201 -15.63 14.97 15.39
C ALA A 201 -17.17 15.09 15.41
N PRO A 202 -17.87 15.59 14.36
CA PRO A 202 -19.33 15.62 14.33
C PRO A 202 -19.97 14.23 14.46
N GLU A 203 -19.37 13.23 13.81
CA GLU A 203 -19.85 11.85 13.79
C GLU A 203 -19.53 11.12 15.10
N ALA A 204 -18.35 11.34 15.69
CA ALA A 204 -18.05 10.89 17.04
C ALA A 204 -19.04 11.45 18.07
N ALA A 205 -19.38 12.73 17.97
CA ALA A 205 -20.37 13.37 18.84
C ALA A 205 -21.78 12.79 18.63
N ALA A 206 -22.22 12.62 17.39
CA ALA A 206 -23.53 12.07 17.08
C ALA A 206 -23.69 10.61 17.52
N ILE A 207 -22.62 9.81 17.50
CA ILE A 207 -22.61 8.46 18.08
C ILE A 207 -22.60 8.52 19.61
N ALA A 208 -21.85 9.43 20.23
CA ALA A 208 -21.85 9.61 21.69
C ALA A 208 -23.24 9.98 22.22
N ASP A 209 -23.89 10.97 21.60
CA ASP A 209 -25.27 11.38 21.91
C ASP A 209 -26.27 10.23 21.72
N ALA A 210 -26.07 9.38 20.70
CA ALA A 210 -26.92 8.22 20.44
C ALA A 210 -26.91 7.16 21.56
N HIS A 211 -25.87 7.15 22.42
CA HIS A 211 -25.78 6.31 23.63
C HIS A 211 -25.87 7.10 24.95
N GLY A 212 -26.12 8.42 24.89
CA GLY A 212 -26.18 9.30 26.05
C GLY A 212 -24.84 9.57 26.74
N ALA A 213 -23.72 9.32 26.06
CA ALA A 213 -22.39 9.68 26.52
C ALA A 213 -22.15 11.19 26.42
N LYS A 214 -21.23 11.73 27.22
CA LYS A 214 -20.94 13.18 27.29
C LYS A 214 -19.45 13.44 27.22
N TRP A 215 -19.05 14.46 26.47
CA TRP A 215 -17.66 14.90 26.42
C TRP A 215 -17.21 15.45 27.78
N ASP A 216 -16.08 14.95 28.26
CA ASP A 216 -15.37 15.40 29.45
C ASP A 216 -14.07 16.09 29.03
N ASN A 217 -13.89 17.35 29.41
CA ASN A 217 -12.74 18.16 29.00
C ASN A 217 -11.45 17.80 29.75
N ASP A 218 -11.55 17.24 30.95
CA ASP A 218 -10.41 16.92 31.81
C ASP A 218 -9.81 15.56 31.43
N LEU A 219 -10.65 14.62 30.97
CA LEU A 219 -10.23 13.37 30.35
C LEU A 219 -9.93 13.50 28.84
N GLY A 220 -10.56 14.43 28.13
CA GLY A 220 -10.51 14.49 26.66
C GLY A 220 -11.24 13.33 25.97
N HIS A 221 -12.30 12.80 26.59
CA HIS A 221 -13.03 11.61 26.14
C HIS A 221 -14.55 11.71 26.39
N TYR A 222 -15.34 10.89 25.68
CA TYR A 222 -16.78 10.77 25.91
C TYR A 222 -17.09 9.79 27.06
N VAL A 223 -17.43 10.30 28.24
CA VAL A 223 -17.81 9.52 29.43
C VAL A 223 -19.21 8.93 29.27
N ILE A 224 -19.40 7.68 29.68
CA ILE A 224 -20.66 6.91 29.58
C ILE A 224 -20.88 6.06 30.84
N ASP A 225 -22.13 5.65 31.11
CA ASP A 225 -22.42 4.62 32.12
C ASP A 225 -21.70 3.31 31.76
N CYS A 226 -20.90 2.77 32.68
CA CYS A 226 -20.23 1.47 32.56
C CYS A 226 -21.18 0.29 32.28
N LYS A 227 -22.49 0.44 32.51
CA LYS A 227 -23.53 -0.57 32.22
C LYS A 227 -24.19 -0.37 30.86
N ALA A 228 -23.83 0.67 30.11
CA ALA A 228 -24.39 0.94 28.79
C ALA A 228 -24.03 -0.16 27.79
N LYS A 229 -25.03 -0.64 27.05
CA LYS A 229 -24.87 -1.64 25.99
C LYS A 229 -24.57 -0.99 24.63
N ALA A 230 -23.70 0.02 24.64
CA ALA A 230 -23.32 0.74 23.43
C ALA A 230 -22.59 -0.19 22.45
N SER A 231 -22.84 -0.04 21.15
CA SER A 231 -22.20 -0.84 20.10
C SER A 231 -22.18 -0.07 18.79
N MET A 232 -21.25 -0.43 17.90
CA MET A 232 -21.14 0.17 16.57
C MET A 232 -21.00 -0.92 15.52
N GLU A 233 -21.86 -0.91 14.51
CA GLU A 233 -21.82 -1.78 13.35
C GLU A 233 -21.22 -1.02 12.15
N LEU A 234 -20.22 -1.65 11.53
CA LEU A 234 -19.57 -1.18 10.31
C LEU A 234 -19.94 -2.12 9.16
N THR A 235 -20.36 -1.59 8.02
CA THR A 235 -20.47 -2.41 6.79
C THR A 235 -19.20 -2.27 5.96
N ILE A 236 -18.43 -3.34 5.85
CA ILE A 236 -17.18 -3.44 5.11
C ILE A 236 -17.41 -4.48 4.01
N GLY A 237 -17.12 -4.13 2.76
CA GLY A 237 -17.53 -4.92 1.60
C GLY A 237 -19.05 -5.17 1.62
N GLN A 238 -19.43 -6.45 1.66
CA GLN A 238 -20.83 -6.90 1.81
C GLN A 238 -21.19 -7.37 3.23
N ARG A 239 -20.28 -7.25 4.21
CA ARG A 239 -20.42 -7.82 5.56
C ARG A 239 -20.57 -6.76 6.64
N LYS A 240 -21.30 -7.11 7.71
CA LYS A 240 -21.49 -6.30 8.92
C LYS A 240 -20.54 -6.76 10.02
N TYR A 241 -19.84 -5.81 10.61
CA TYR A 241 -18.85 -6.00 11.68
C TYR A 241 -19.27 -5.17 12.89
N THR A 242 -19.89 -5.82 13.88
CA THR A 242 -20.40 -5.16 15.08
C THR A 242 -19.40 -5.23 16.22
N ILE A 243 -18.92 -4.07 16.65
CA ILE A 243 -18.09 -3.88 17.84
C ILE A 243 -19.03 -3.84 19.05
N GLU A 244 -18.91 -4.83 19.93
CA GLU A 244 -19.74 -4.98 21.12
C GLU A 244 -19.34 -4.05 22.28
N ALA A 245 -20.26 -3.82 23.21
CA ALA A 245 -20.05 -3.00 24.41
C ALA A 245 -18.79 -3.36 25.22
N LYS A 246 -18.40 -4.65 25.27
CA LYS A 246 -17.17 -5.14 25.93
C LYS A 246 -15.87 -4.52 25.37
N ASN A 247 -15.92 -4.02 24.14
CA ASN A 247 -14.82 -3.37 23.42
C ASN A 247 -15.11 -1.89 23.13
N PHE A 248 -16.39 -1.50 23.06
CA PHE A 248 -16.84 -0.13 22.74
C PHE A 248 -17.07 0.76 23.97
N VAL A 249 -17.17 0.18 25.17
CA VAL A 249 -17.16 0.88 26.47
C VAL A 249 -15.91 0.43 27.23
N LEU A 250 -15.04 1.38 27.55
CA LEU A 250 -13.74 1.14 28.18
C LEU A 250 -13.73 1.75 29.60
N SER A 251 -13.21 1.02 30.58
CA SER A 251 -12.98 1.57 31.93
C SER A 251 -11.72 2.43 31.95
N ALA A 252 -11.81 3.62 32.54
CA ALA A 252 -10.68 4.49 32.84
C ALA A 252 -10.08 4.17 34.24
N PRO A 253 -8.80 4.52 34.50
CA PRO A 253 -8.15 4.24 35.78
C PRO A 253 -8.82 4.88 37.02
N ASP A 254 -9.59 5.95 36.83
CA ASP A 254 -10.35 6.63 37.88
C ASP A 254 -11.70 5.98 38.21
N GLY A 255 -12.04 4.86 37.56
CA GLY A 255 -13.28 4.12 37.76
C GLY A 255 -14.48 4.63 36.95
N ARG A 256 -14.31 5.69 36.13
CA ARG A 256 -15.31 6.07 35.11
C ARG A 256 -15.22 5.14 33.90
N CYS A 257 -16.21 5.18 33.02
CA CYS A 257 -16.14 4.53 31.71
C CYS A 257 -16.27 5.55 30.59
N VAL A 258 -15.61 5.28 29.46
CA VAL A 258 -15.62 6.11 28.26
C VAL A 258 -16.04 5.27 27.05
N LEU A 259 -16.66 5.89 26.05
CA LEU A 259 -16.80 5.28 24.74
C LEU A 259 -15.42 5.15 24.08
N ALA A 260 -15.23 4.08 23.32
CA ALA A 260 -14.01 3.78 22.60
C ALA A 260 -13.83 4.63 21.31
N LEU A 261 -14.27 5.89 21.35
CA LEU A 261 -14.21 6.89 20.29
C LEU A 261 -13.26 8.02 20.67
N LYS A 262 -12.51 8.53 19.68
CA LYS A 262 -11.68 9.72 19.80
C LYS A 262 -11.93 10.66 18.61
N PRO A 263 -12.38 11.91 18.83
CA PRO A 263 -12.71 12.82 17.74
C PRO A 263 -11.43 13.41 17.12
N LEU A 264 -11.32 13.36 15.79
CA LEU A 264 -10.19 13.94 15.06
C LEU A 264 -10.36 15.46 14.88
N ALA A 265 -9.51 16.22 15.56
CA ALA A 265 -9.56 17.68 15.55
C ALA A 265 -8.72 18.30 14.40
N THR A 266 -9.16 18.18 13.15
CA THR A 266 -8.77 19.10 12.04
C THR A 266 -9.61 18.87 10.79
N MET A 267 -10.06 19.95 10.14
CA MET A 267 -10.89 19.91 8.92
C MET A 267 -10.05 20.11 7.65
N THR A 268 -9.36 19.06 7.17
CA THR A 268 -8.68 19.11 5.85
C THR A 268 -8.73 17.76 5.12
N PHE A 269 -9.55 17.72 4.06
CA PHE A 269 -9.53 16.79 2.91
C PHE A 269 -9.43 15.28 3.22
N GLY A 270 -10.58 14.60 3.15
CA GLY A 270 -10.66 13.13 3.06
C GLY A 270 -10.37 12.41 4.37
N TYR A 271 -11.36 12.33 5.25
CA TYR A 271 -11.21 11.59 6.51
C TYR A 271 -10.93 10.11 6.26
N VAL A 272 -9.89 9.59 6.92
CA VAL A 272 -9.63 8.17 7.05
C VAL A 272 -9.92 7.79 8.50
N MET A 273 -10.98 7.03 8.75
CA MET A 273 -11.29 6.51 10.08
C MET A 273 -10.20 5.50 10.48
N SER A 274 -9.68 5.62 11.70
CA SER A 274 -8.69 4.67 12.23
C SER A 274 -9.41 3.63 13.09
N LEU A 275 -9.47 2.38 12.62
CA LEU A 275 -10.01 1.26 13.38
C LEU A 275 -8.94 0.79 14.36
N GLY A 276 -9.04 1.30 15.58
CA GLY A 276 -8.15 0.97 16.69
C GLY A 276 -8.39 -0.39 17.34
N VAL A 277 -7.70 -0.60 18.45
CA VAL A 277 -7.83 -1.74 19.39
C VAL A 277 -9.27 -2.23 19.64
N PRO A 278 -10.31 -1.37 19.77
CA PRO A 278 -11.70 -1.81 19.94
C PRO A 278 -12.21 -2.75 18.82
N PHE A 279 -11.73 -2.56 17.59
CA PHE A 279 -12.04 -3.44 16.46
C PHE A 279 -11.19 -4.72 16.52
N HIS A 280 -9.87 -4.60 16.73
CA HIS A 280 -8.93 -5.73 16.76
C HIS A 280 -9.15 -6.70 17.94
N ARG A 281 -9.70 -6.24 19.07
CA ARG A 281 -10.17 -7.10 20.18
C ARG A 281 -11.45 -7.88 19.87
N GLN A 282 -12.05 -7.69 18.71
CA GLN A 282 -13.23 -8.43 18.25
C GLN A 282 -12.96 -9.21 16.97
N PHE A 283 -12.14 -8.67 16.06
CA PHE A 283 -11.83 -9.27 14.78
C PHE A 283 -10.30 -9.37 14.62
N CYS A 284 -9.79 -10.59 14.47
CA CYS A 284 -8.41 -10.76 14.01
C CYS A 284 -8.25 -10.14 12.63
N THR A 285 -7.14 -9.43 12.43
CA THR A 285 -6.82 -8.79 11.15
C THR A 285 -5.55 -9.36 10.53
N TYR A 286 -5.57 -9.47 9.22
CA TYR A 286 -4.50 -9.97 8.36
C TYR A 286 -4.38 -9.05 7.13
N PRO A 287 -3.19 -8.92 6.52
CA PRO A 287 -3.03 -8.17 5.29
C PRO A 287 -3.81 -8.86 4.15
N PRO A 288 -4.53 -8.12 3.29
CA PRO A 288 -5.23 -8.75 2.19
C PRO A 288 -4.25 -9.26 1.12
N LEU A 289 -4.53 -10.46 0.62
CA LEU A 289 -3.80 -11.07 -0.48
C LEU A 289 -4.47 -10.69 -1.81
N ASP A 290 -3.73 -10.00 -2.69
CA ASP A 290 -4.17 -9.73 -4.07
C ASP A 290 -4.38 -11.04 -4.86
N ALA A 291 -3.53 -12.04 -4.58
CA ALA A 291 -3.72 -13.43 -4.97
C ALA A 291 -3.10 -14.37 -3.93
N GLU A 292 -3.72 -15.55 -3.77
CA GLU A 292 -3.19 -16.68 -3.01
C GLU A 292 -2.88 -17.81 -4.00
N GLY A 293 -1.83 -18.60 -3.80
CA GLY A 293 -1.47 -19.66 -4.74
C GLY A 293 -0.23 -20.46 -4.36
N LEU A 294 0.16 -21.36 -5.26
CA LEU A 294 1.35 -22.21 -5.13
C LEU A 294 2.42 -21.76 -6.11
N LEU A 295 3.69 -21.75 -5.69
CA LEU A 295 4.81 -21.48 -6.61
C LEU A 295 5.00 -22.66 -7.57
N GLY A 296 4.93 -22.38 -8.87
CA GLY A 296 5.38 -23.26 -9.94
C GLY A 296 6.80 -22.93 -10.37
N ASN A 297 7.48 -23.90 -10.99
CA ASN A 297 8.79 -23.71 -11.61
C ASN A 297 8.81 -24.47 -12.95
N ASP A 298 8.81 -23.75 -14.07
CA ASP A 298 8.68 -24.33 -15.41
C ASP A 298 9.34 -23.42 -16.48
N THR A 299 9.19 -23.79 -17.75
CA THR A 299 9.68 -23.05 -18.92
C THR A 299 8.62 -22.08 -19.42
N VAL A 300 8.71 -20.81 -19.01
CA VAL A 300 7.88 -19.73 -19.56
C VAL A 300 8.26 -19.50 -21.02
N ARG A 301 7.26 -19.32 -21.89
CA ARG A 301 7.44 -19.03 -23.31
C ARG A 301 6.70 -17.74 -23.64
N LEU A 302 7.42 -16.72 -24.10
CA LEU A 302 6.87 -15.41 -24.42
C LEU A 302 6.79 -15.24 -25.95
N GLY A 303 5.62 -14.86 -26.45
CA GLY A 303 5.29 -14.82 -27.88
C GLY A 303 4.24 -15.88 -28.28
N ALA A 304 3.55 -15.65 -29.39
CA ALA A 304 2.47 -16.52 -29.85
C ALA A 304 2.95 -17.92 -30.27
N PRO A 305 2.11 -18.97 -30.16
CA PRO A 305 2.42 -20.28 -30.74
C PRO A 305 2.74 -20.16 -32.24
N GLY A 306 3.89 -20.68 -32.66
CA GLY A 306 4.37 -20.60 -34.04
C GLY A 306 5.20 -19.35 -34.39
N SER A 307 5.37 -18.37 -33.48
CA SER A 307 6.31 -17.26 -33.67
C SER A 307 7.72 -17.60 -33.14
N LYS A 308 8.71 -16.71 -33.34
CA LYS A 308 10.00 -16.75 -32.62
C LYS A 308 9.74 -16.45 -31.13
N GLN A 309 9.46 -17.48 -30.34
CA GLN A 309 9.23 -17.35 -28.90
C GLN A 309 10.54 -17.17 -28.12
N LEU A 310 10.53 -16.33 -27.08
CA LEU A 310 11.57 -16.30 -26.05
C LEU A 310 11.26 -17.39 -25.01
N ILE A 311 12.14 -18.37 -24.89
CA ILE A 311 11.97 -19.57 -24.04
C ILE A 311 12.85 -19.42 -22.79
N VAL A 312 12.24 -19.29 -21.61
CA VAL A 312 12.93 -19.02 -20.34
C VAL A 312 12.77 -20.20 -19.36
N PRO A 313 13.74 -21.14 -19.32
CA PRO A 313 13.63 -22.37 -18.54
C PRO A 313 13.89 -22.16 -17.04
N GLY A 314 13.21 -22.93 -16.19
CA GLY A 314 13.37 -22.91 -14.73
C GLY A 314 12.92 -21.60 -14.09
N THR A 315 11.88 -20.99 -14.64
CA THR A 315 11.30 -19.73 -14.18
C THR A 315 10.29 -20.01 -13.08
N VAL A 316 10.46 -19.36 -11.92
CA VAL A 316 9.52 -19.47 -10.79
C VAL A 316 8.41 -18.44 -10.94
N PHE A 317 7.16 -18.88 -10.79
CA PHE A 317 5.96 -18.02 -10.90
C PHE A 317 4.86 -18.48 -9.94
N GLY A 318 3.99 -17.56 -9.52
CA GLY A 318 2.81 -17.90 -8.72
C GLY A 318 1.70 -18.47 -9.59
N ARG A 319 1.29 -19.72 -9.33
CA ARG A 319 0.03 -20.28 -9.84
C ARG A 319 -1.06 -19.99 -8.81
N ALA A 320 -1.79 -18.90 -9.02
CA ALA A 320 -2.89 -18.49 -8.18
C ALA A 320 -3.99 -19.57 -8.09
N THR A 321 -4.55 -19.73 -6.91
CA THR A 321 -5.73 -20.55 -6.59
C THR A 321 -6.90 -19.70 -6.10
N LYS A 322 -6.63 -18.45 -5.65
CA LYS A 322 -7.62 -17.43 -5.31
C LYS A 322 -7.09 -16.05 -5.74
N PHE A 323 -8.00 -15.13 -6.02
CA PHE A 323 -7.70 -13.73 -6.34
C PHE A 323 -8.60 -12.80 -5.50
N SER A 324 -8.18 -11.55 -5.31
CA SER A 324 -9.08 -10.49 -4.86
C SER A 324 -10.07 -10.12 -5.97
N ALA A 325 -11.28 -9.69 -5.59
CA ALA A 325 -12.39 -9.45 -6.54
C ALA A 325 -12.06 -8.60 -7.78
N PRO A 326 -11.23 -7.52 -7.70
CA PRO A 326 -10.85 -6.72 -8.88
C PRO A 326 -10.16 -7.50 -10.02
N PHE A 327 -9.64 -8.70 -9.76
CA PHE A 327 -9.06 -9.57 -10.80
C PHE A 327 -10.03 -10.62 -11.34
N ILE A 328 -11.17 -10.85 -10.67
CA ILE A 328 -12.15 -11.89 -11.05
C ILE A 328 -13.04 -11.42 -12.22
N ASP A 329 -13.41 -10.14 -12.22
CA ASP A 329 -14.32 -9.55 -13.21
C ASP A 329 -13.59 -9.01 -14.47
N ASN A 330 -12.32 -9.40 -14.70
CA ASN A 330 -11.49 -8.96 -15.82
C ASN A 330 -11.00 -10.15 -16.65
N GLU A 331 -11.00 -10.01 -17.98
CA GLU A 331 -10.48 -11.02 -18.93
C GLU A 331 -8.94 -11.04 -18.95
N ILE A 332 -8.31 -11.55 -17.87
CA ILE A 332 -6.85 -11.74 -17.80
C ILE A 332 -6.46 -13.13 -17.27
N ASP A 333 -5.51 -13.79 -17.92
CA ASP A 333 -4.94 -15.07 -17.46
C ASP A 333 -3.96 -14.92 -16.29
N GLY A 334 -3.52 -13.69 -15.99
CA GLY A 334 -2.59 -13.37 -14.90
C GLY A 334 -1.78 -12.09 -15.12
N VAL A 335 -0.78 -11.86 -14.26
CA VAL A 335 0.09 -10.68 -14.30
C VAL A 335 1.53 -11.09 -14.63
N LEU A 336 2.07 -10.58 -15.74
CA LEU A 336 3.46 -10.81 -16.15
C LEU A 336 4.41 -9.80 -15.48
N GLY A 337 5.33 -10.30 -14.67
CA GLY A 337 6.37 -9.48 -14.03
C GLY A 337 7.42 -8.98 -15.03
N LEU A 338 7.39 -7.67 -15.33
CA LEU A 338 8.34 -6.98 -16.20
C LEU A 338 9.25 -5.97 -15.46
N ALA A 339 9.21 -5.96 -14.12
CA ALA A 339 10.03 -5.10 -13.27
C ALA A 339 11.21 -5.89 -12.65
N PHE A 340 12.00 -5.21 -11.81
CA PHE A 340 13.17 -5.77 -11.14
C PHE A 340 12.77 -6.81 -10.05
N PRO A 341 13.56 -7.89 -9.82
CA PRO A 341 13.23 -8.93 -8.83
C PRO A 341 13.06 -8.42 -7.39
N VAL A 342 13.65 -7.27 -7.07
CA VAL A 342 13.64 -6.63 -5.75
C VAL A 342 12.24 -6.18 -5.28
N ILE A 343 11.24 -6.13 -6.17
CA ILE A 343 9.83 -5.84 -5.82
C ILE A 343 8.87 -7.03 -6.04
N ALA A 344 9.38 -8.19 -6.48
CA ALA A 344 8.54 -9.36 -6.67
C ALA A 344 8.17 -9.99 -5.30
N PRO A 345 6.93 -10.50 -5.12
CA PRO A 345 6.58 -11.30 -3.95
C PRO A 345 7.57 -12.45 -3.77
N SER A 346 8.10 -12.60 -2.56
CA SER A 346 9.20 -13.53 -2.24
C SER A 346 10.38 -13.45 -3.23
N ARG A 347 10.74 -12.25 -3.71
CA ARG A 347 11.83 -11.97 -4.68
C ARG A 347 11.94 -12.93 -5.88
N ILE A 348 10.85 -13.57 -6.32
CA ILE A 348 10.91 -14.50 -7.45
C ILE A 348 11.44 -13.75 -8.69
N THR A 349 12.46 -14.30 -9.35
CA THR A 349 13.10 -13.60 -10.48
C THR A 349 12.13 -13.60 -11.67
N PRO A 350 11.62 -12.42 -12.11
CA PRO A 350 10.59 -12.39 -13.13
C PRO A 350 11.12 -12.86 -14.50
N PRO A 351 10.26 -13.35 -15.42
CA PRO A 351 10.69 -14.05 -16.63
C PRO A 351 11.70 -13.27 -17.47
N MET A 352 11.50 -11.95 -17.64
CA MET A 352 12.44 -11.11 -18.41
C MET A 352 13.78 -10.91 -17.68
N SER A 353 13.77 -10.68 -16.36
CA SER A 353 15.02 -10.61 -15.57
C SER A 353 15.80 -11.93 -15.63
N ARG A 354 15.10 -13.06 -15.65
CA ARG A 354 15.72 -14.38 -15.79
C ARG A 354 16.25 -14.63 -17.20
N ALA A 355 15.56 -14.17 -18.25
CA ALA A 355 16.06 -14.23 -19.62
C ALA A 355 17.39 -13.46 -19.78
N VAL A 356 17.51 -12.29 -19.13
CA VAL A 356 18.76 -11.52 -19.06
C VAL A 356 19.85 -12.29 -18.29
N GLN A 357 19.56 -12.82 -17.10
CA GLN A 357 20.52 -13.61 -16.31
C GLN A 357 21.07 -14.84 -17.05
N LEU A 358 20.25 -15.46 -17.90
CA LEU A 358 20.60 -16.64 -18.69
C LEU A 358 21.20 -16.30 -20.07
N ASN A 359 21.33 -15.01 -20.42
CA ASN A 359 21.78 -14.52 -21.74
C ASN A 359 20.94 -15.09 -22.91
N LEU A 360 19.60 -15.09 -22.74
CA LEU A 360 18.63 -15.62 -23.71
C LEU A 360 18.01 -14.54 -24.62
N VAL A 361 18.51 -13.31 -24.53
CA VAL A 361 18.06 -12.14 -25.28
C VAL A 361 19.26 -11.43 -25.91
N ASP A 362 19.07 -10.89 -27.11
CA ASP A 362 20.15 -10.29 -27.90
C ASP A 362 20.69 -9.00 -27.21
N ASP A 363 19.80 -8.08 -26.84
CA ASP A 363 20.05 -6.98 -25.89
C ASP A 363 19.34 -7.23 -24.54
N PRO A 364 19.89 -6.78 -23.39
CA PRO A 364 19.27 -6.90 -22.07
C PRO A 364 18.18 -5.84 -21.82
N LEU A 365 17.18 -5.75 -22.71
CA LEU A 365 16.10 -4.77 -22.69
C LEU A 365 14.81 -5.31 -23.32
N PHE A 366 13.70 -4.60 -23.15
CA PHE A 366 12.48 -4.85 -23.94
C PHE A 366 11.82 -3.52 -24.37
N THR A 367 11.03 -3.58 -25.43
CA THR A 367 10.22 -2.45 -25.92
C THR A 367 8.75 -2.79 -25.82
N VAL A 368 7.94 -1.83 -25.35
CA VAL A 368 6.47 -1.91 -25.36
C VAL A 368 5.93 -0.87 -26.34
N TYR A 369 5.14 -1.34 -27.30
CA TYR A 369 4.32 -0.55 -28.21
C TYR A 369 2.86 -0.94 -27.98
N LEU A 370 1.99 0.02 -27.63
CA LEU A 370 0.55 -0.20 -27.60
C LEU A 370 -0.11 0.53 -28.77
N LYS A 371 -1.03 -0.16 -29.45
CA LYS A 371 -1.77 0.41 -30.57
C LYS A 371 -2.83 1.38 -30.07
N SER A 372 -2.97 2.53 -30.76
CA SER A 372 -4.14 3.39 -30.59
C SER A 372 -5.36 2.72 -31.22
N SER A 373 -6.32 2.30 -30.40
CA SER A 373 -7.57 1.69 -30.88
C SER A 373 -8.59 2.79 -31.20
N ASN A 374 -8.89 2.93 -32.49
CA ASN A 374 -10.03 3.70 -33.00
C ASN A 374 -11.21 2.78 -33.39
N ASP A 375 -11.04 1.46 -33.25
CA ASP A 375 -11.99 0.42 -33.69
C ASP A 375 -12.17 -0.59 -32.56
N LYS A 376 -13.44 -0.87 -32.21
CA LYS A 376 -13.83 -1.79 -31.14
C LYS A 376 -13.82 -3.27 -31.57
N THR A 377 -13.47 -3.56 -32.83
CA THR A 377 -13.36 -4.91 -33.39
C THR A 377 -11.92 -5.39 -33.54
N ASP A 378 -10.92 -4.51 -33.35
CA ASP A 378 -9.51 -4.84 -33.49
C ASP A 378 -8.95 -5.46 -32.20
N THR A 379 -8.61 -6.75 -32.26
CA THR A 379 -8.03 -7.51 -31.15
C THR A 379 -6.51 -7.30 -30.98
N ASN A 380 -5.85 -6.60 -31.91
CA ASN A 380 -4.40 -6.34 -31.84
C ASN A 380 -4.07 -5.10 -31.01
N GLY A 381 -4.00 -5.27 -29.69
CA GLY A 381 -3.70 -4.18 -28.74
C GLY A 381 -2.27 -3.62 -28.77
N GLY A 382 -1.31 -4.28 -29.43
CA GLY A 382 0.10 -3.88 -29.45
C GLY A 382 1.09 -5.04 -29.42
N VAL A 383 2.38 -4.72 -29.23
CA VAL A 383 3.50 -5.65 -29.26
C VAL A 383 4.45 -5.38 -28.08
N ILE A 384 4.98 -6.46 -27.49
CA ILE A 384 6.14 -6.40 -26.59
C ILE A 384 7.30 -7.12 -27.28
N THR A 385 8.32 -6.36 -27.64
CA THR A 385 9.53 -6.85 -28.32
C THR A 385 10.60 -7.08 -27.26
N TYR A 386 10.81 -8.35 -26.90
CA TYR A 386 11.82 -8.77 -25.93
C TYR A 386 13.19 -8.90 -26.58
N GLY A 387 14.22 -8.36 -25.94
CA GLY A 387 15.60 -8.50 -26.37
C GLY A 387 16.07 -7.56 -27.48
N ALA A 388 15.25 -6.57 -27.88
CA ALA A 388 15.59 -5.61 -28.93
C ALA A 388 14.79 -4.31 -28.79
N ILE A 389 15.30 -3.23 -29.41
CA ILE A 389 14.53 -2.02 -29.68
C ILE A 389 13.57 -2.33 -30.83
N ASP A 390 12.27 -2.06 -30.66
CA ASP A 390 11.26 -2.30 -31.71
C ASP A 390 11.41 -1.29 -32.86
N THR A 391 12.27 -1.61 -33.82
CA THR A 391 12.50 -0.80 -35.02
C THR A 391 11.46 -1.04 -36.12
N GLU A 392 10.44 -1.87 -35.89
CA GLU A 392 9.31 -2.08 -36.79
C GLU A 392 8.21 -1.05 -36.51
N HIS A 393 7.70 -1.02 -35.27
CA HIS A 393 6.58 -0.20 -34.83
C HIS A 393 6.99 1.20 -34.33
N CYS A 394 8.22 1.36 -33.83
CA CYS A 394 8.66 2.60 -33.18
C CYS A 394 9.68 3.36 -34.03
N GLY A 395 9.63 4.70 -33.92
CA GLY A 395 10.66 5.59 -34.44
C GLY A 395 11.94 5.60 -33.60
N PRO A 396 12.92 6.47 -33.91
CA PRO A 396 14.12 6.61 -33.11
C PRO A 396 13.81 7.07 -31.67
N VAL A 397 14.58 6.56 -30.70
CA VAL A 397 14.47 6.96 -29.29
C VAL A 397 14.83 8.44 -29.14
N THR A 398 13.89 9.22 -28.63
CA THR A 398 13.96 10.69 -28.52
C THR A 398 14.87 11.15 -27.38
N ALA A 399 14.89 10.40 -26.28
CA ALA A 399 15.82 10.53 -25.17
C ALA A 399 15.81 9.23 -24.34
N TYR A 400 16.88 9.01 -23.59
CA TYR A 400 16.93 8.07 -22.47
C TYR A 400 17.06 8.85 -21.17
N GLU A 401 16.34 8.40 -20.15
CA GLU A 401 16.30 8.99 -18.81
C GLU A 401 16.75 7.93 -17.78
N PRO A 402 17.72 8.23 -16.90
CA PRO A 402 18.22 7.27 -15.93
C PRO A 402 17.17 7.00 -14.84
N LEU A 403 17.13 5.76 -14.35
CA LEU A 403 16.26 5.39 -13.25
C LEU A 403 16.71 6.08 -11.96
N THR A 404 15.74 6.54 -11.19
CA THR A 404 15.94 7.09 -9.83
C THR A 404 16.19 6.00 -8.80
N THR A 405 15.80 4.76 -9.07
CA THR A 405 16.07 3.58 -8.25
C THR A 405 15.77 2.33 -9.09
N PRO A 406 16.67 1.33 -9.22
CA PRO A 406 16.42 0.07 -9.94
C PRO A 406 15.52 -0.91 -9.15
N THR A 407 14.42 -0.39 -8.59
CA THR A 407 13.31 -1.17 -8.02
C THR A 407 12.10 -1.16 -8.94
N HIS A 408 11.93 -0.10 -9.72
CA HIS A 408 10.83 0.12 -10.65
C HIS A 408 11.34 0.89 -11.88
N TRP A 409 10.57 0.93 -12.96
CA TRP A 409 10.81 1.80 -14.11
C TRP A 409 10.47 3.27 -13.80
N GLN A 410 11.15 3.83 -12.79
CA GLN A 410 10.87 5.11 -12.14
C GLN A 410 12.00 6.13 -12.35
N PHE A 411 11.66 7.28 -12.93
CA PHE A 411 12.58 8.32 -13.42
C PHE A 411 12.12 9.71 -12.93
N LYS A 412 12.90 10.77 -13.22
CA LYS A 412 12.54 12.15 -12.82
C LYS A 412 11.54 12.78 -13.79
N LEU A 413 10.49 13.37 -13.24
CA LEU A 413 9.53 14.22 -13.97
C LEU A 413 9.78 15.67 -13.52
N VAL A 414 9.81 16.61 -14.49
CA VAL A 414 10.27 18.00 -14.27
C VAL A 414 9.11 19.01 -14.27
N ALA A 415 8.09 18.76 -15.08
CA ALA A 415 6.85 19.52 -15.08
C ALA A 415 5.69 18.72 -15.67
N VAL A 416 4.47 19.09 -15.30
CA VAL A 416 3.22 18.65 -15.93
C VAL A 416 2.43 19.90 -16.32
N THR A 417 1.87 19.91 -17.53
CA THR A 417 0.86 20.90 -17.92
C THR A 417 -0.35 20.23 -18.55
N SER A 418 -1.54 20.79 -18.34
CA SER A 418 -2.78 20.31 -18.93
C SER A 418 -3.82 21.44 -18.90
N GLY A 419 -4.22 21.95 -20.07
CA GLY A 419 -4.95 23.23 -20.12
C GLY A 419 -4.15 24.35 -19.43
N ASN A 420 -4.82 25.14 -18.58
CA ASN A 420 -4.21 26.17 -17.74
C ASN A 420 -3.52 25.62 -16.48
N PHE A 421 -3.69 24.33 -16.12
CA PHE A 421 -2.91 23.72 -15.05
C PHE A 421 -1.44 23.64 -15.48
N HIS A 422 -0.57 24.34 -14.76
CA HIS A 422 0.89 24.28 -14.92
C HIS A 422 1.53 23.96 -13.58
N MET A 423 2.38 22.92 -13.55
CA MET A 423 3.05 22.50 -12.34
C MET A 423 4.52 22.14 -12.63
N ASN A 424 5.45 22.95 -12.14
CA ASN A 424 6.87 22.60 -12.06
C ASN A 424 7.11 21.79 -10.79
N VAL A 425 7.65 20.57 -10.90
CA VAL A 425 8.05 19.78 -9.72
C VAL A 425 9.31 19.01 -10.04
N ASN A 426 10.22 18.92 -9.08
CA ASN A 426 11.32 17.96 -9.13
C ASN A 426 10.82 16.62 -8.56
N CYS A 427 9.81 16.03 -9.20
CA CYS A 427 9.12 14.82 -8.74
C CYS A 427 9.56 13.57 -9.51
N ARG A 428 8.84 12.46 -9.30
CA ARG A 428 9.14 11.16 -9.90
C ARG A 428 7.94 10.70 -10.71
N ALA A 429 8.20 10.03 -11.83
CA ALA A 429 7.22 9.30 -12.59
C ALA A 429 7.66 7.84 -12.74
N ARG A 430 6.71 6.94 -12.98
CA ARG A 430 6.94 5.52 -13.16
C ARG A 430 6.15 5.02 -14.37
N SER A 431 6.81 4.31 -15.28
CA SER A 431 6.15 3.54 -16.33
C SER A 431 5.47 2.31 -15.70
N ASP A 432 4.18 2.13 -15.98
CA ASP A 432 3.36 1.08 -15.38
C ASP A 432 2.31 0.56 -16.39
N THR A 433 2.69 -0.47 -17.14
CA THR A 433 1.82 -1.12 -18.13
C THR A 433 0.62 -1.84 -17.52
N SER A 434 0.56 -1.97 -16.18
CA SER A 434 -0.61 -2.54 -15.47
C SER A 434 -1.67 -1.49 -15.12
N SER A 435 -1.40 -0.20 -15.37
CA SER A 435 -2.30 0.89 -15.01
C SER A 435 -3.08 1.43 -16.21
N SER A 436 -4.40 1.23 -16.26
CA SER A 436 -5.26 1.70 -17.36
C SER A 436 -5.42 3.22 -17.44
N PHE A 437 -4.98 3.96 -16.41
CA PHE A 437 -5.13 5.41 -16.25
C PHE A 437 -3.77 6.05 -15.93
N ILE A 438 -3.62 7.35 -16.17
CA ILE A 438 -2.53 8.15 -15.58
C ILE A 438 -2.84 8.31 -14.09
N GLY A 439 -1.94 7.85 -13.22
CA GLY A 439 -2.03 8.10 -11.79
C GLY A 439 -1.34 9.41 -11.42
N ALA A 440 -2.08 10.36 -10.87
CA ALA A 440 -1.56 11.63 -10.35
C ALA A 440 -1.82 11.72 -8.84
N PRO A 441 -1.00 12.42 -8.04
CA PRO A 441 -1.35 12.68 -6.64
C PRO A 441 -2.62 13.54 -6.56
N ALA A 442 -3.38 13.42 -5.48
CA ALA A 442 -4.79 13.82 -5.46
C ALA A 442 -5.03 15.32 -5.75
N ALA A 443 -4.20 16.22 -5.20
CA ALA A 443 -4.37 17.67 -5.38
C ALA A 443 -4.16 18.11 -6.84
N GLU A 444 -3.20 17.49 -7.51
CA GLU A 444 -2.88 17.65 -8.92
C GLU A 444 -3.96 17.02 -9.81
N ALA A 445 -4.44 15.82 -9.46
CA ALA A 445 -5.53 15.15 -10.15
C ALA A 445 -6.80 16.02 -10.15
N ASP A 446 -7.21 16.50 -8.97
CA ASP A 446 -8.39 17.35 -8.81
C ASP A 446 -8.24 18.70 -9.53
N ALA A 447 -7.02 19.22 -9.66
CA ALA A 447 -6.76 20.46 -10.40
C ALA A 447 -6.94 20.27 -11.92
N ILE A 448 -6.44 19.16 -12.47
CA ILE A 448 -6.60 18.81 -13.88
C ILE A 448 -8.07 18.44 -14.19
N VAL A 449 -8.74 17.75 -13.28
CA VAL A 449 -10.18 17.44 -13.36
C VAL A 449 -11.02 18.71 -13.43
N ARG A 450 -10.74 19.70 -12.56
CA ARG A 450 -11.41 21.01 -12.57
C ARG A 450 -11.16 21.80 -13.85
N GLU A 451 -9.94 21.78 -14.38
CA GLU A 451 -9.58 22.43 -15.64
C GLU A 451 -10.41 21.90 -16.82
N HIS A 452 -10.51 20.57 -16.95
CA HIS A 452 -11.27 19.93 -18.04
C HIS A 452 -12.78 19.78 -17.74
N LYS A 453 -13.28 20.39 -16.66
CA LYS A 453 -14.67 20.31 -16.19
C LYS A 453 -15.19 18.88 -15.98
N ALA A 454 -14.29 17.93 -15.73
CA ALA A 454 -14.64 16.56 -15.43
C ALA A 454 -15.20 16.45 -13.99
N THR A 455 -16.02 15.43 -13.74
CA THR A 455 -16.68 15.21 -12.45
C THR A 455 -16.49 13.77 -11.98
N TRP A 456 -16.26 13.56 -10.67
CA TRP A 456 -16.18 12.22 -10.11
C TRP A 456 -17.57 11.56 -10.08
N ASN A 457 -17.67 10.36 -10.64
CA ASN A 457 -18.87 9.52 -10.58
C ASN A 457 -18.67 8.41 -9.54
N GLU A 458 -19.54 8.38 -8.52
CA GLU A 458 -19.45 7.45 -7.40
C GLU A 458 -19.84 6.01 -7.73
N ASP A 459 -20.61 5.77 -8.79
CA ASP A 459 -21.03 4.42 -9.18
C ASP A 459 -19.99 3.78 -10.12
N LEU A 460 -19.43 4.58 -11.04
CA LEU A 460 -18.38 4.17 -11.97
C LEU A 460 -16.96 4.22 -11.37
N GLN A 461 -16.77 4.90 -10.23
CA GLN A 461 -15.46 5.13 -9.58
C GLN A 461 -14.40 5.75 -10.53
N HIS A 462 -14.86 6.64 -11.42
CA HIS A 462 -14.09 7.29 -12.48
C HIS A 462 -14.44 8.79 -12.58
N TYR A 463 -13.53 9.60 -13.11
CA TYR A 463 -13.84 10.97 -13.51
C TYR A 463 -14.53 10.96 -14.88
N VAL A 464 -15.82 11.27 -14.94
CA VAL A 464 -16.60 11.43 -16.17
C VAL A 464 -16.26 12.78 -16.82
N ILE A 465 -16.17 12.80 -18.14
CA ILE A 465 -15.87 13.98 -18.96
C ILE A 465 -16.80 14.00 -20.19
N ASP A 466 -17.02 15.19 -20.74
CA ASP A 466 -17.64 15.36 -22.05
C ASP A 466 -16.82 14.60 -23.13
N CYS A 467 -17.48 13.74 -23.90
CA CYS A 467 -16.84 12.98 -24.98
C CYS A 467 -16.26 13.88 -26.09
N ASP A 468 -16.82 15.07 -26.30
CA ASP A 468 -16.30 16.04 -27.27
C ASP A 468 -15.15 16.89 -26.71
N ALA A 469 -14.83 16.79 -25.41
CA ALA A 469 -13.64 17.44 -24.85
C ALA A 469 -12.36 17.00 -25.57
N LYS A 470 -11.39 17.92 -25.65
CA LYS A 470 -10.07 17.68 -26.24
C LYS A 470 -8.95 17.97 -25.21
N PRO A 471 -8.92 17.26 -24.06
CA PRO A 471 -7.87 17.43 -23.08
C PRO A 471 -6.52 17.03 -23.68
N THR A 472 -5.47 17.73 -23.27
CA THR A 472 -4.08 17.38 -23.59
C THR A 472 -3.24 17.46 -22.32
N MET A 473 -2.23 16.61 -22.19
CA MET A 473 -1.33 16.61 -21.04
C MET A 473 0.12 16.52 -21.52
N MET A 474 0.92 17.54 -21.22
CA MET A 474 2.35 17.56 -21.53
C MET A 474 3.16 17.20 -20.28
N LEU A 475 3.96 16.15 -20.38
CA LEU A 475 4.91 15.72 -19.37
C LEU A 475 6.31 16.18 -19.81
N LYS A 476 6.97 17.02 -19.02
CA LYS A 476 8.37 17.37 -19.25
C LYS A 476 9.26 16.38 -18.53
N ILE A 477 9.94 15.51 -19.27
CA ILE A 477 10.82 14.47 -18.75
C ILE A 477 12.24 14.78 -19.21
N GLY A 478 13.16 14.93 -18.25
CA GLY A 478 14.52 15.43 -18.49
C GLY A 478 14.52 16.78 -19.24
N LYS A 479 14.96 16.75 -20.50
CA LYS A 479 14.98 17.93 -21.39
C LYS A 479 13.82 17.99 -22.39
N GLN A 480 13.06 16.90 -22.56
CA GLN A 480 12.07 16.74 -23.62
C GLN A 480 10.63 16.92 -23.11
N ASN A 481 9.73 17.31 -24.03
CA ASN A 481 8.30 17.46 -23.77
C ASN A 481 7.53 16.32 -24.45
N TYR A 482 6.77 15.55 -23.68
CA TYR A 482 5.96 14.43 -24.14
C TYR A 482 4.48 14.76 -23.97
N THR A 483 3.79 15.08 -25.07
CA THR A 483 2.37 15.42 -25.07
C THR A 483 1.51 14.18 -25.33
N ILE A 484 0.58 13.92 -24.41
CA ILE A 484 -0.52 12.98 -24.53
C ILE A 484 -1.73 13.74 -25.05
N HIS A 485 -2.32 13.24 -26.13
CA HIS A 485 -3.45 13.86 -26.83
C HIS A 485 -4.79 13.24 -26.40
N SER A 486 -5.89 13.86 -26.82
CA SER A 486 -7.25 13.59 -26.35
C SER A 486 -7.73 12.16 -26.56
N GLU A 487 -7.34 11.54 -27.67
CA GLU A 487 -7.62 10.15 -28.07
C GLU A 487 -7.04 9.12 -27.08
N ASN A 488 -6.05 9.51 -26.29
CA ASN A 488 -5.48 8.71 -25.21
C ASN A 488 -5.97 9.14 -23.82
N LEU A 489 -6.64 10.30 -23.71
CA LEU A 489 -7.10 10.89 -22.45
C LEU A 489 -8.63 10.82 -22.25
N VAL A 490 -9.42 10.53 -23.28
CA VAL A 490 -10.88 10.40 -23.23
C VAL A 490 -11.25 8.96 -23.62
N LEU A 491 -11.69 8.18 -22.64
CA LEU A 491 -12.05 6.76 -22.80
C LEU A 491 -13.57 6.63 -22.92
N GLN A 492 -14.08 6.06 -24.02
CA GLN A 492 -15.50 5.70 -24.12
C GLN A 492 -15.83 4.55 -23.17
N LEU A 493 -16.95 4.68 -22.45
CA LEU A 493 -17.48 3.67 -21.55
C LEU A 493 -18.58 2.84 -22.21
N PRO A 494 -18.94 1.65 -21.69
CA PRO A 494 -19.97 0.78 -22.26
C PRO A 494 -21.39 1.38 -22.24
N ASP A 495 -21.66 2.33 -21.35
CA ASP A 495 -22.93 3.06 -21.21
C ASP A 495 -23.10 4.21 -22.21
N GLY A 496 -22.07 4.50 -23.02
CA GLY A 496 -22.03 5.62 -23.95
C GLY A 496 -21.49 6.93 -23.37
N GLY A 497 -21.15 6.96 -22.08
CA GLY A 497 -20.41 8.07 -21.46
C GLY A 497 -18.91 8.04 -21.80
N CYS A 498 -18.17 9.04 -21.32
CA CYS A 498 -16.72 9.07 -21.41
C CYS A 498 -16.06 9.35 -20.06
N ALA A 499 -14.92 8.70 -19.81
CA ALA A 499 -14.06 8.94 -18.66
C ALA A 499 -12.77 9.65 -19.06
N LEU A 500 -12.31 10.60 -18.23
CA LEU A 500 -10.96 11.14 -18.29
C LEU A 500 -9.98 10.06 -17.82
N ALA A 501 -8.93 9.78 -18.60
CA ALA A 501 -7.94 8.74 -18.34
C ALA A 501 -6.93 9.10 -17.22
N LEU A 502 -7.42 9.71 -16.13
CA LEU A 502 -6.69 10.17 -14.97
C LEU A 502 -7.26 9.52 -13.70
N LYS A 503 -6.43 9.25 -12.69
CA LYS A 503 -6.84 8.71 -11.39
C LYS A 503 -6.06 9.37 -10.26
N ALA A 504 -6.77 9.82 -9.22
CA ALA A 504 -6.15 10.32 -8.00
C ALA A 504 -5.48 9.18 -7.21
N LEU A 505 -4.25 9.42 -6.76
CA LEU A 505 -3.44 8.50 -5.95
C LEU A 505 -3.44 8.97 -4.49
N SER A 506 -4.46 8.50 -3.74
CA SER A 506 -4.66 8.79 -2.32
C SER A 506 -3.49 8.31 -1.45
N GLY A 507 -3.17 9.08 -0.40
CA GLY A 507 -2.21 8.67 0.63
C GLY A 507 -0.72 8.85 0.31
N GLN A 508 -0.36 9.51 -0.80
CA GLN A 508 1.02 9.91 -1.11
C GLN A 508 1.47 11.14 -0.30
N LYS A 509 1.74 10.98 1.01
CA LYS A 509 2.16 12.10 1.88
C LYS A 509 3.62 12.56 1.70
N PHE A 510 4.49 11.73 1.13
CA PHE A 510 5.92 12.02 1.01
C PHE A 510 6.46 11.67 -0.39
N SER A 511 7.12 12.64 -1.04
CA SER A 511 7.76 12.52 -2.36
C SER A 511 6.86 11.88 -3.44
N PRO A 512 5.84 12.61 -3.95
CA PRO A 512 4.85 12.08 -4.87
C PRO A 512 5.44 11.42 -6.12
N ILE A 513 4.78 10.34 -6.56
CA ILE A 513 5.12 9.54 -7.73
C ILE A 513 3.90 9.49 -8.67
N TRP A 514 4.09 9.96 -9.89
CA TRP A 514 3.15 9.81 -10.99
C TRP A 514 3.25 8.42 -11.61
N THR A 515 2.10 7.83 -11.97
CA THR A 515 2.02 6.55 -12.69
C THR A 515 1.65 6.83 -14.15
N LEU A 516 2.55 6.51 -15.08
CA LEU A 516 2.30 6.62 -16.51
C LEU A 516 1.74 5.30 -17.03
N GLY A 517 0.41 5.26 -17.12
CA GLY A 517 -0.36 4.11 -17.58
C GLY A 517 -0.55 4.03 -19.10
N ILE A 518 -1.51 3.21 -19.52
CA ILE A 518 -1.89 2.96 -20.94
C ILE A 518 -2.00 4.25 -21.79
N PRO A 519 -2.58 5.39 -21.32
CA PRO A 519 -2.59 6.65 -22.09
C PRO A 519 -1.23 7.12 -22.59
N PHE A 520 -0.17 6.95 -21.80
CA PHE A 520 1.19 7.33 -22.21
C PHE A 520 1.80 6.26 -23.12
N HIS A 521 1.59 4.98 -22.81
CA HIS A 521 2.12 3.83 -23.55
C HIS A 521 1.51 3.63 -24.95
N ARG A 522 0.29 4.14 -25.20
CA ARG A 522 -0.30 4.26 -26.56
C ARG A 522 0.25 5.46 -27.34
N GLN A 523 0.64 6.53 -26.63
CA GLN A 523 1.14 7.75 -27.26
C GLN A 523 2.62 7.67 -27.65
N TYR A 524 3.39 6.87 -26.91
CA TYR A 524 4.83 6.70 -27.03
C TYR A 524 5.22 5.24 -26.75
N CYS A 525 6.05 4.68 -27.63
CA CYS A 525 6.76 3.45 -27.31
C CYS A 525 7.72 3.67 -26.14
N THR A 526 7.80 2.70 -25.23
CA THR A 526 8.70 2.73 -24.07
C THR A 526 9.72 1.60 -24.17
N VAL A 527 11.00 1.96 -24.11
CA VAL A 527 12.15 1.03 -24.11
C VAL A 527 12.67 0.91 -22.68
N HIS A 528 12.67 -0.28 -22.13
CA HIS A 528 13.05 -0.58 -20.74
C HIS A 528 14.39 -1.34 -20.72
N ASP A 529 15.47 -0.63 -20.37
CA ASP A 529 16.86 -1.11 -20.48
C ASP A 529 17.42 -1.48 -19.10
N PHE A 530 17.65 -2.77 -18.87
CA PHE A 530 18.15 -3.28 -17.58
C PHE A 530 19.65 -3.01 -17.40
N ALA A 531 20.47 -3.13 -18.44
CA ALA A 531 21.92 -3.06 -18.31
C ALA A 531 22.47 -1.63 -18.13
N GLN A 532 21.71 -0.63 -18.57
CA GLN A 532 22.05 0.78 -18.41
C GLN A 532 21.13 1.50 -17.41
N GLU A 533 20.32 0.75 -16.65
CA GLU A 533 19.34 1.23 -15.65
C GLU A 533 18.59 2.51 -16.10
N ARG A 534 17.94 2.44 -17.26
CA ARG A 534 17.31 3.60 -17.92
C ARG A 534 16.02 3.24 -18.65
N ILE A 535 15.20 4.25 -18.91
CA ILE A 535 14.03 4.15 -19.80
C ILE A 535 14.20 5.08 -21.01
N GLY A 536 13.80 4.62 -22.18
CA GLY A 536 13.79 5.39 -23.42
C GLY A 536 12.38 5.58 -23.96
N PHE A 537 12.14 6.69 -24.65
CA PHE A 537 10.84 7.03 -25.24
C PHE A 537 10.97 7.31 -26.74
N ALA A 538 10.08 6.73 -27.55
CA ALA A 538 9.99 6.99 -28.99
C ALA A 538 8.54 7.25 -29.41
N LYS A 539 8.32 7.99 -30.50
CA LYS A 539 6.99 8.01 -31.15
C LYS A 539 6.74 6.66 -31.85
N PRO A 540 5.50 6.13 -31.88
CA PRO A 540 5.14 5.10 -32.83
C PRO A 540 5.26 5.64 -34.27
N LYS A 541 5.39 4.75 -35.26
CA LYS A 541 5.46 5.14 -36.68
C LYS A 541 4.10 5.36 -37.35
N ASN A 542 3.02 4.88 -36.72
CA ASN A 542 1.63 4.95 -37.16
C ASN A 542 0.81 5.72 -36.12
#